data_AF-A0A2A3G264-F1
#
_entry.id   AF-A0A2A3G264-F1
#
_cell.length_a   1.000
_cell.length_b   1.000
_cell.length_c   1.000
_cell.angle_alpha   90.00
_cell.angle_beta   90.00
_cell.angle_gamma   90.00
#
_symmetry.space_group_name_H-M   'P 1'
#
loop_
_entity.id
_entity.type
_entity.pdbx_description
1 polymer ?
#
loop_
_entity_poly.entity_id
_entity_poly.type
_entity_poly.pdbx_seq_one_letter_code
_entity_poly.pdbx_strand_id
1 'polypeptide(L)'
;MLELTSNNRYASSVYVYDESEYAEMRMLVTEDGKAGVALKDDEVVSVFSHNDGAHPNAASSMLRQATVLGGRRLDCFDTVLPNIYADAGFVPVARLAWNDDYAPHGWDYDTYRRYNNGRPDVVFMAHDPAAVGFLYDRAAGEYVSDYDDGIAAAKAYRTTTAGM
;
A
#
# COMPACT_ATOMS: atom_id res chain seq x y z
N MET A 1 -4.81 15.38 -1.09
CA MET A 1 -3.66 14.60 -0.56
C MET A 1 -2.90 15.27 0.57
N LEU A 2 -3.02 16.59 0.79
CA LEU A 2 -2.31 17.31 1.86
C LEU A 2 -2.56 16.77 3.29
N GLU A 3 -3.64 16.03 3.52
CA GLU A 3 -3.97 15.42 4.81
C GLU A 3 -3.33 14.02 5.04
N LEU A 4 -2.62 13.44 4.06
CA LEU A 4 -2.16 12.04 4.07
C LEU A 4 -1.41 11.64 5.36
N THR A 5 -0.54 12.53 5.85
CA THR A 5 0.36 12.29 6.98
C THR A 5 -0.12 12.95 8.28
N SER A 6 -1.17 13.77 8.21
CA SER A 6 -1.70 14.49 9.36
C SER A 6 -2.20 13.49 10.42
N ASN A 7 -1.93 13.75 11.70
CA ASN A 7 -2.38 12.94 12.84
C ASN A 7 -2.13 11.41 12.73
N ASN A 8 -1.13 10.98 11.97
CA ASN A 8 -0.84 9.58 11.72
C ASN A 8 0.51 9.16 12.33
N ARG A 9 0.47 8.29 13.35
CA ARG A 9 1.69 7.74 13.99
C ARG A 9 2.61 7.01 13.00
N TYR A 10 2.05 6.46 11.92
CA TYR A 10 2.79 5.73 10.88
C TYR A 10 3.04 6.57 9.63
N ALA A 11 3.01 7.91 9.74
CA ALA A 11 3.20 8.81 8.61
C ALA A 11 4.52 8.57 7.85
N SER A 12 5.61 8.22 8.53
CA SER A 12 6.92 7.98 7.90
C SER A 12 7.00 6.71 7.05
N SER A 13 5.98 5.84 7.10
CA SER A 13 5.82 4.69 6.20
C SER A 13 5.04 4.98 4.92
N VAL A 14 4.71 6.25 4.67
CA VAL A 14 3.96 6.67 3.50
C VAL A 14 4.74 7.75 2.75
N TYR A 15 4.89 7.56 1.44
CA TYR A 15 5.49 8.57 0.57
C TYR A 15 4.44 9.61 0.15
N VAL A 16 4.78 10.89 0.34
CA VAL A 16 3.97 12.03 -0.12
C VAL A 16 4.59 12.56 -1.39
N TYR A 17 3.87 12.44 -2.51
CA TYR A 17 4.26 13.02 -3.80
C TYR A 17 4.07 14.54 -3.81
N ASP A 18 4.74 15.21 -4.73
CA ASP A 18 4.53 16.64 -4.94
C ASP A 18 3.18 16.91 -5.65
N GLU A 19 2.65 18.12 -5.51
CA GLU A 19 1.34 18.49 -6.09
C GLU A 19 1.28 18.29 -7.61
N SER A 20 2.38 18.57 -8.31
CA SER A 20 2.47 18.37 -9.76
C SER A 20 2.41 16.90 -10.15
N GLU A 21 2.99 16.01 -9.34
CA GLU A 21 2.91 14.57 -9.58
C GLU A 21 1.50 14.05 -9.29
N TYR A 22 0.87 14.50 -8.21
CA TYR A 22 -0.53 14.15 -7.94
C TYR A 22 -1.49 14.65 -9.01
N ALA A 23 -1.20 15.79 -9.65
CA ALA A 23 -2.02 16.31 -10.75
C ALA A 23 -2.02 15.41 -12.00
N GLU A 24 -1.00 14.56 -12.15
CA GLU A 24 -0.90 13.55 -13.21
C GLU A 24 -1.57 12.22 -12.82
N MET A 25 -1.89 12.04 -11.54
CA MET A 25 -2.53 10.82 -11.03
C MET A 25 -4.05 10.93 -11.04
N ARG A 26 -4.71 9.77 -11.14
CA ARG A 26 -6.16 9.71 -10.89
C ARG A 26 -6.40 9.63 -9.39
N MET A 27 -6.95 10.70 -8.81
CA MET A 27 -7.26 10.77 -7.38
C MET A 27 -8.74 10.52 -7.09
N LEU A 28 -8.99 9.82 -6.00
CA LEU A 28 -10.29 9.74 -5.34
C LEU A 28 -10.13 10.33 -3.95
N VAL A 29 -10.94 11.33 -3.62
CA VAL A 29 -10.93 11.98 -2.32
C VAL A 29 -12.37 12.19 -1.89
N THR A 30 -12.68 11.98 -0.61
CA THR A 30 -13.98 12.34 -0.04
C THR A 30 -14.20 13.85 -0.09
N GLU A 31 -15.46 14.28 -0.07
CA GLU A 31 -15.82 15.70 -0.11
C GLU A 31 -15.20 16.50 1.06
N ASP A 32 -15.09 15.88 2.23
CA ASP A 32 -14.44 16.46 3.42
C ASP A 32 -12.91 16.44 3.38
N GLY A 33 -12.30 15.84 2.34
CA GLY A 33 -10.85 15.71 2.19
C GLY A 33 -10.18 14.70 3.13
N LYS A 34 -10.95 13.96 3.94
CA LYS A 34 -10.45 13.14 5.05
C LYS A 34 -10.21 11.66 4.73
N ALA A 35 -10.54 11.22 3.53
CA ALA A 35 -10.08 9.93 3.02
C ALA A 35 -9.80 10.02 1.52
N GLY A 36 -8.89 9.18 1.04
CA GLY A 36 -8.57 9.14 -0.37
C GLY A 36 -7.54 8.09 -0.75
N VAL A 37 -7.34 7.98 -2.06
CA VAL A 37 -6.40 7.10 -2.73
C VAL A 37 -6.02 7.73 -4.07
N ALA A 38 -4.80 7.49 -4.52
CA ALA A 38 -4.35 7.87 -5.85
C ALA A 38 -3.96 6.64 -6.67
N LEU A 39 -4.16 6.74 -7.98
CA LEU A 39 -3.71 5.77 -8.97
C LEU A 39 -2.66 6.42 -9.86
N LYS A 40 -1.46 5.84 -9.86
CA LYS A 40 -0.38 6.13 -10.79
C LYS A 40 -0.33 4.97 -11.79
N ASP A 41 -0.98 5.15 -12.94
CA ASP A 41 -1.30 4.07 -13.86
C ASP A 41 -2.09 2.94 -13.17
N ASP A 42 -1.51 1.74 -13.05
CA ASP A 42 -2.07 0.57 -12.38
C ASP A 42 -1.65 0.43 -10.91
N GLU A 43 -0.86 1.37 -10.40
CA GLU A 43 -0.33 1.38 -9.05
C GLU A 43 -1.25 2.14 -8.10
N VAL A 44 -1.66 1.46 -7.03
CA VAL A 44 -2.35 2.10 -5.92
C VAL A 44 -1.31 2.74 -5.02
N VAL A 45 -1.36 4.05 -4.91
CA VAL A 45 -0.48 4.81 -4.03
C VAL A 45 -1.31 5.62 -3.05
N SER A 46 -0.70 5.93 -1.90
CA SER A 46 -1.10 7.09 -1.13
C SER A 46 -2.55 6.98 -0.58
N VAL A 47 -2.89 5.81 -0.03
CA VAL A 47 -4.18 5.53 0.60
C VAL A 47 -4.22 6.10 2.01
N PHE A 48 -5.28 6.83 2.37
CA PHE A 48 -5.50 7.31 3.73
C PHE A 48 -6.99 7.40 4.09
N SER A 49 -7.25 7.36 5.40
CA SER A 49 -8.55 7.62 5.99
C SER A 49 -8.33 8.12 7.41
N HIS A 50 -8.90 9.29 7.70
CA HIS A 50 -8.91 9.84 9.04
C HIS A 50 -10.12 9.38 9.83
N ASN A 51 -9.93 9.09 11.11
CA ASN A 51 -11.01 8.67 12.00
C ASN A 51 -11.90 9.82 12.45
N ASP A 52 -11.45 11.07 12.31
CA ASP A 52 -12.21 12.30 12.64
C ASP A 52 -12.99 12.87 11.44
N GLY A 53 -12.95 12.20 10.28
CA GLY A 53 -13.72 12.56 9.08
C GLY A 53 -15.17 12.04 9.10
N ALA A 54 -15.92 12.40 8.06
CA ALA A 54 -17.31 11.97 7.86
C ALA A 54 -17.43 10.47 7.57
N HIS A 55 -16.34 9.83 7.13
CA HIS A 55 -16.28 8.42 6.76
C HIS A 55 -15.10 7.70 7.46
N PRO A 56 -15.22 7.37 8.76
CA PRO A 56 -14.17 6.64 9.47
C PRO A 56 -13.99 5.24 8.88
N ASN A 57 -12.75 4.74 8.87
CA ASN A 57 -12.36 3.44 8.30
C ASN A 57 -12.65 3.28 6.80
N ALA A 58 -12.67 4.37 6.03
CA ALA A 58 -12.93 4.34 4.60
C ALA A 58 -11.78 3.74 3.76
N ALA A 59 -10.62 3.45 4.35
CA ALA A 59 -9.44 2.96 3.63
C ALA A 59 -9.72 1.69 2.81
N SER A 60 -10.40 0.68 3.38
CA SER A 60 -10.77 -0.54 2.65
C SER A 60 -11.71 -0.26 1.49
N SER A 61 -12.68 0.64 1.67
CA SER A 61 -13.60 1.06 0.59
C SER A 61 -12.86 1.81 -0.52
N MET A 62 -11.92 2.69 -0.17
CA MET A 62 -11.08 3.40 -1.13
C MET A 62 -10.22 2.44 -1.94
N LEU A 63 -9.59 1.46 -1.29
CA LEU A 63 -8.80 0.41 -1.95
C LEU A 63 -9.64 -0.40 -2.93
N ARG A 64 -10.81 -0.87 -2.52
CA ARG A 64 -11.74 -1.62 -3.40
C ARG A 64 -12.19 -0.77 -4.58
N GLN A 65 -12.45 0.52 -4.37
CA GLN A 65 -12.76 1.42 -5.48
C GLN A 65 -11.57 1.61 -6.41
N ALA A 66 -10.35 1.74 -5.88
CA ALA A 66 -9.14 1.83 -6.68
C ALA A 66 -8.94 0.59 -7.56
N THR A 67 -9.24 -0.61 -7.07
CA THR A 67 -9.13 -1.85 -7.86
C THR A 67 -10.17 -1.91 -8.97
N VAL A 68 -11.40 -1.43 -8.74
CA VAL A 68 -12.41 -1.25 -9.81
C VAL A 68 -11.92 -0.30 -10.90
N LEU A 69 -11.15 0.73 -10.53
CA LEU A 69 -10.65 1.75 -11.46
C LEU A 69 -9.34 1.38 -12.17
N GLY A 70 -8.81 0.17 -11.95
CA GLY A 70 -7.60 -0.32 -12.61
C GLY A 70 -6.38 -0.44 -11.71
N GLY A 71 -6.50 -0.20 -10.41
CA GLY A 71 -5.45 -0.54 -9.45
C GLY A 71 -5.19 -2.04 -9.43
N ARG A 72 -3.94 -2.43 -9.67
CA ARG A 72 -3.50 -3.84 -9.77
C ARG A 72 -2.33 -4.17 -8.87
N ARG A 73 -1.54 -3.18 -8.46
CA ARG A 73 -0.34 -3.40 -7.64
C ARG A 73 -0.14 -2.28 -6.64
N LEU A 74 0.63 -2.57 -5.60
CA LEU A 74 1.18 -1.61 -4.65
C LEU A 74 2.40 -2.23 -3.97
N ASP A 75 3.18 -1.41 -3.29
CA ASP A 75 4.19 -1.86 -2.33
C ASP A 75 4.09 -1.05 -1.04
N CYS A 76 4.54 -1.65 0.05
CA CYS A 76 4.55 -1.01 1.36
C CYS A 76 5.53 -1.69 2.31
N PHE A 77 5.90 -0.99 3.38
CA PHE A 77 6.60 -1.63 4.49
C PHE A 77 5.70 -2.65 5.20
N ASP A 78 6.25 -3.80 5.59
CA ASP A 78 5.57 -4.89 6.33
C ASP A 78 5.20 -4.49 7.77
N THR A 79 4.24 -3.57 7.86
CA THR A 79 3.78 -2.91 9.07
C THR A 79 2.32 -3.28 9.36
N VAL A 80 1.47 -2.29 9.68
CA VAL A 80 0.01 -2.47 9.72
C VAL A 80 -0.60 -2.53 8.33
N LEU A 81 0.03 -1.87 7.35
CA LEU A 81 -0.54 -1.60 6.03
C LEU A 81 -0.94 -2.86 5.24
N PRO A 82 -0.13 -3.94 5.19
CA PRO A 82 -0.51 -5.12 4.41
C PRO A 82 -1.81 -5.79 4.88
N ASN A 83 -2.18 -5.65 6.15
CA ASN A 83 -3.46 -6.18 6.66
C ASN A 83 -4.66 -5.46 6.05
N ILE A 84 -4.54 -4.14 5.83
CA ILE A 84 -5.58 -3.31 5.22
C ILE A 84 -5.68 -3.65 3.72
N TYR A 85 -4.53 -3.85 3.07
CA TYR A 85 -4.47 -4.18 1.64
C TYR A 85 -4.96 -5.59 1.34
N ALA A 86 -4.64 -6.57 2.18
CA ALA A 86 -5.10 -7.95 2.03
C ALA A 86 -6.64 -8.07 2.07
N ASP A 87 -7.31 -7.32 2.94
CA ASP A 87 -8.79 -7.27 2.95
C ASP A 87 -9.36 -6.84 1.59
N ALA A 88 -8.68 -5.91 0.91
CA ALA A 88 -9.05 -5.45 -0.42
C ALA A 88 -8.60 -6.38 -1.58
N GLY A 89 -8.04 -7.56 -1.27
CA GLY A 89 -7.63 -8.56 -2.26
C GLY A 89 -6.20 -8.40 -2.77
N PHE A 90 -5.35 -7.60 -2.12
CA PHE A 90 -3.92 -7.57 -2.45
C PHE A 90 -3.19 -8.73 -1.78
N VAL A 91 -2.48 -9.52 -2.57
CA VAL A 91 -1.67 -10.64 -2.07
C VAL A 91 -0.18 -10.33 -2.20
N PRO A 92 0.67 -10.72 -1.24
CA PRO A 92 2.11 -10.58 -1.36
C PRO A 92 2.65 -11.44 -2.50
N VAL A 93 3.46 -10.85 -3.37
CA VAL A 93 4.08 -11.54 -4.51
C VAL A 93 5.60 -11.52 -4.46
N ALA A 94 6.17 -10.51 -3.80
CA ALA A 94 7.61 -10.43 -3.57
C ALA A 94 7.90 -9.63 -2.28
N ARG A 95 9.12 -9.80 -1.76
CA ARG A 95 9.63 -9.10 -0.58
C ARG A 95 11.04 -8.61 -0.84
N LEU A 96 11.37 -7.42 -0.36
CA LEU A 96 12.74 -6.92 -0.37
C LEU A 96 13.14 -6.63 1.08
N ALA A 97 14.26 -7.23 1.50
CA ALA A 97 14.77 -7.03 2.85
C ALA A 97 15.09 -5.55 3.10
N TRP A 98 14.80 -5.07 4.32
CA TRP A 98 15.14 -3.70 4.70
C TRP A 98 16.62 -3.39 4.46
N ASN A 99 16.89 -2.19 3.93
CA ASN A 99 18.23 -1.64 3.79
C ASN A 99 18.27 -0.23 4.42
N ASP A 100 19.13 -0.05 5.42
CA ASP A 100 19.29 1.21 6.15
C ASP A 100 19.75 2.37 5.25
N ASP A 101 20.44 2.10 4.13
CA ASP A 101 20.87 3.13 3.17
C ASP A 101 19.69 3.79 2.45
N TYR A 102 18.53 3.12 2.41
CA TYR A 102 17.29 3.59 1.80
C TYR A 102 16.20 3.92 2.83
N ALA A 103 16.55 4.02 4.12
CA ALA A 103 15.60 4.39 5.16
C ALA A 103 14.98 5.77 4.87
N PRO A 104 13.64 5.91 4.94
CA PRO A 104 12.99 7.20 4.73
C PRO A 104 13.51 8.26 5.70
N HIS A 105 13.57 9.51 5.24
CA HIS A 105 13.96 10.62 6.11
C HIS A 105 13.01 10.72 7.32
N GLY A 106 13.57 10.75 8.53
CA GLY A 106 12.80 10.81 9.77
C GLY A 106 12.19 9.47 10.22
N TRP A 107 12.67 8.34 9.71
CA TRP A 107 12.23 7.01 10.15
C TRP A 107 12.48 6.80 11.66
N ASP A 108 11.42 6.40 12.37
CA ASP A 108 11.45 6.13 13.80
C ASP A 108 11.46 4.62 14.07
N TYR A 109 12.65 4.07 14.28
CA TYR A 109 12.86 2.65 14.58
C TYR A 109 12.09 2.17 15.81
N ASP A 110 11.85 3.04 16.81
CA ASP A 110 11.11 2.68 18.01
C ASP A 110 9.61 2.57 17.72
N THR A 111 9.06 3.48 16.91
CA THR A 111 7.67 3.38 16.45
C THR A 111 7.41 2.09 15.68
N TYR A 112 8.38 1.66 14.86
CA TYR A 112 8.27 0.42 14.08
C TYR A 112 8.90 -0.81 14.76
N ARG A 113 9.32 -0.73 16.03
CA ARG A 113 10.11 -1.79 16.69
C ARG A 113 9.47 -3.18 16.64
N ARG A 114 8.14 -3.24 16.66
CA ARG A 114 7.37 -4.49 16.55
C ARG A 114 7.41 -5.14 15.15
N TYR A 115 7.90 -4.42 14.15
CA TYR A 115 8.05 -4.84 12.77
C TYR A 115 9.54 -4.97 12.47
N ASN A 116 10.06 -6.19 12.61
CA ASN A 116 11.48 -6.52 12.39
C ASN A 116 12.45 -5.54 13.11
N ASN A 117 12.25 -5.29 14.41
CA ASN A 117 13.08 -4.38 15.21
C ASN A 117 13.24 -2.96 14.61
N GLY A 118 12.17 -2.46 13.98
CA GLY A 118 12.17 -1.13 13.35
C GLY A 118 12.64 -1.13 11.90
N ARG A 119 12.87 -2.30 11.31
CA ARG A 119 13.39 -2.50 9.95
C ARG A 119 12.45 -3.37 9.11
N PRO A 120 11.17 -3.01 8.97
CA PRO A 120 10.22 -3.82 8.21
C PRO A 120 10.67 -3.95 6.75
N ASP A 121 10.58 -5.15 6.20
CA ASP A 121 10.85 -5.38 4.78
C ASP A 121 9.82 -4.62 3.91
N VAL A 122 10.17 -4.38 2.66
CA VAL A 122 9.20 -3.93 1.65
C VAL A 122 8.48 -5.15 1.11
N VAL A 123 7.15 -5.07 1.03
CA VAL A 123 6.28 -6.10 0.48
C VAL A 123 5.63 -5.55 -0.77
N PHE A 124 5.87 -6.23 -1.89
CA PHE A 124 5.20 -5.96 -3.15
C PHE A 124 3.96 -6.83 -3.22
N MET A 125 2.82 -6.21 -3.53
CA MET A 125 1.53 -6.87 -3.54
C MET A 125 0.82 -6.64 -4.88
N ALA A 126 0.09 -7.66 -5.33
CA ALA A 126 -0.73 -7.62 -6.53
C ALA A 126 -2.18 -7.97 -6.19
N HIS A 127 -3.13 -7.40 -6.93
CA HIS A 127 -4.55 -7.60 -6.68
C HIS A 127 -5.03 -8.92 -7.29
N ASP A 128 -5.59 -9.78 -6.44
CA ASP A 128 -6.34 -10.98 -6.80
C ASP A 128 -7.80 -10.84 -6.34
N PRO A 129 -8.77 -10.72 -7.28
CA PRO A 129 -10.18 -10.67 -6.95
C PRO A 129 -10.66 -11.87 -6.12
N ALA A 130 -10.03 -13.04 -6.25
CA ALA A 130 -10.37 -14.23 -5.48
C ALA A 130 -9.87 -14.17 -4.03
N ALA A 131 -8.90 -13.30 -3.73
CA ALA A 131 -8.34 -13.11 -2.40
C ALA A 131 -9.05 -11.99 -1.60
N VAL A 132 -10.11 -11.40 -2.16
CA VAL A 132 -10.87 -10.35 -1.46
C VAL A 132 -11.44 -10.89 -0.14
N GLY A 133 -11.15 -10.20 0.96
CA GLY A 133 -11.54 -10.60 2.31
C GLY A 133 -10.63 -11.65 2.96
N PHE A 134 -9.53 -12.03 2.31
CA PHE A 134 -8.54 -12.92 2.91
C PHE A 134 -7.65 -12.15 3.90
N LEU A 135 -7.11 -12.90 4.86
CA LEU A 135 -6.15 -12.38 5.81
C LEU A 135 -4.76 -12.27 5.18
N TYR A 136 -3.98 -11.30 5.64
CA TYR A 136 -2.61 -11.11 5.19
C TYR A 136 -1.73 -12.31 5.56
N ASP A 137 -1.10 -12.92 4.55
CA ASP A 137 -0.09 -13.96 4.73
C ASP A 137 1.32 -13.35 4.78
N ARG A 138 1.89 -13.32 6.00
CA ARG A 138 3.24 -12.80 6.25
C ARG A 138 4.36 -13.68 5.71
N ALA A 139 4.09 -14.94 5.40
CA ALA A 139 5.08 -15.86 4.83
C ALA A 139 5.07 -15.85 3.30
N ALA A 140 4.03 -15.31 2.67
CA ALA A 140 3.90 -15.24 1.21
C ALA A 140 4.84 -14.18 0.60
N GLY A 141 5.21 -14.42 -0.66
CA GLY A 141 6.12 -13.58 -1.45
C GLY A 141 7.57 -14.04 -1.35
N GLU A 142 8.22 -14.23 -2.50
CA GLU A 142 9.64 -14.58 -2.56
C GLU A 142 10.52 -13.36 -2.28
N TYR A 143 11.67 -13.57 -1.63
CA TYR A 143 12.64 -12.50 -1.45
C TYR A 143 13.37 -12.22 -2.76
N VAL A 144 13.35 -10.97 -3.18
CA VAL A 144 14.07 -10.46 -4.35
C VAL A 144 15.33 -9.71 -3.92
N SER A 145 16.27 -9.54 -4.85
CA SER A 145 17.56 -8.87 -4.62
C SER A 145 17.48 -7.36 -4.64
N ASP A 146 16.57 -6.80 -5.43
CA ASP A 146 16.41 -5.37 -5.60
C ASP A 146 14.94 -4.96 -5.76
N TYR A 147 14.70 -3.65 -5.79
CA TYR A 147 13.35 -3.08 -5.85
C TYR A 147 12.69 -3.30 -7.21
N ASP A 148 13.46 -3.26 -8.30
CA ASP A 148 12.93 -3.42 -9.66
C ASP A 148 12.41 -4.84 -9.90
N ASP A 149 13.09 -5.85 -9.34
CA ASP A 149 12.63 -7.25 -9.32
C ASP A 149 11.27 -7.39 -8.60
N GLY A 150 11.09 -6.67 -7.49
CA GLY A 150 9.83 -6.67 -6.74
C GLY A 150 8.68 -6.04 -7.53
N ILE A 151 8.95 -4.91 -8.20
CA ILE A 151 8.00 -4.27 -9.12
C ILE A 151 7.69 -5.18 -10.31
N ALA A 152 8.70 -5.84 -10.87
CA ALA A 152 8.52 -6.78 -11.98
C ALA A 152 7.64 -7.97 -11.56
N ALA A 153 7.84 -8.53 -10.36
CA ALA A 153 6.99 -9.58 -9.82
C ALA A 153 5.53 -9.14 -9.67
N ALA A 154 5.28 -7.93 -9.15
CA ALA A 154 3.93 -7.37 -9.05
C ALA A 154 3.27 -7.13 -10.41
N LYS A 155 4.01 -6.65 -11.41
CA LYS A 155 3.51 -6.47 -12.79
C LYS A 155 3.27 -7.78 -13.51
N ALA A 156 4.08 -8.80 -13.24
CA ALA A 156 3.99 -10.11 -13.88
C ALA A 156 2.89 -10.99 -13.27
N TYR A 157 2.39 -10.65 -12.09
CA TYR A 157 1.36 -11.42 -11.41
C TYR A 157 0.08 -11.52 -12.26
N ARG A 158 -0.32 -12.76 -12.53
CA ARG A 158 -1.55 -13.08 -13.25
C ARG A 158 -2.43 -13.89 -12.31
N THR A 159 -3.64 -13.38 -12.07
CA THR A 159 -4.66 -14.13 -11.35
C THR A 159 -4.99 -15.39 -12.14
N THR A 160 -4.86 -16.57 -11.53
CA THR A 160 -5.42 -17.77 -12.13
C THR A 160 -6.94 -17.59 -12.10
N THR A 161 -7.56 -17.33 -13.26
CA THR A 161 -9.01 -17.42 -13.36
C THR A 161 -9.36 -18.87 -13.05
N ALA A 162 -9.89 -19.12 -11.85
CA ALA A 162 -10.59 -20.37 -11.59
C ALA A 162 -11.73 -20.40 -12.62
N GLY A 163 -11.58 -21.29 -13.60
CA GLY A 163 -12.54 -21.46 -14.68
C GLY A 163 -13.94 -21.67 -14.11
N MET A 164 -14.91 -21.10 -14.83
CA MET A 164 -16.34 -21.35 -14.68
C MET A 164 -16.65 -22.85 -14.60
#